data_AF-A0A133VJK7-F1
#
_entry.id   AF-A0A133VJK7-F1
#
_cell.length_a   1.000
_cell.length_b   1.000
_cell.length_c   1.000
_cell.angle_alpha   90.00
_cell.angle_beta   90.00
_cell.angle_gamma   90.00
#
_symmetry.space_group_name_H-M   'P 1'
#
loop_
_entity.id
_entity.type
_entity.pdbx_description
1 polymer ?
#
loop_
_entity_poly.entity_id
_entity_poly.type
_entity_poly.pdbx_seq_one_letter_code
_entity_poly.pdbx_strand_id
1 'polypeptide(L)' 'RELGLKISSFDRKEEPSEVKTMEWGTEKAIEKFGGVPDVIYDRGGIGKEPMIRILGKKATEVSEIALQIAKKIT' A
#
# COMPACT_ATOMS: atom_id res chain seq x y z
N ARG A 1 -3.31 -12.25 -6.55
CA ARG A 1 -4.80 -12.31 -6.51
C ARG A 1 -5.31 -13.49 -5.70
N GLU A 2 -4.58 -14.60 -5.61
CA GLU A 2 -5.00 -15.81 -4.89
C GLU A 2 -5.18 -15.66 -3.37
N LEU A 3 -4.49 -14.71 -2.74
CA LEU A 3 -4.62 -14.44 -1.29
C LEU A 3 -5.87 -13.61 -0.92
N GLY A 4 -6.68 -13.18 -1.89
CA GLY A 4 -7.91 -12.40 -1.61
C GLY A 4 -7.71 -11.01 -0.99
N LEU A 5 -6.47 -10.54 -0.87
CA LEU A 5 -6.15 -9.23 -0.29
C LEU A 5 -6.73 -8.09 -1.13
N LYS A 6 -7.27 -7.09 -0.44
CA LYS A 6 -7.70 -5.81 -1.00
C LYS A 6 -6.46 -4.95 -1.23
N ILE A 7 -6.20 -4.62 -2.48
CA ILE A 7 -4.97 -3.91 -2.87
C ILE A 7 -5.36 -2.60 -3.56
N SER A 8 -4.72 -1.52 -3.13
CA SER A 8 -4.77 -0.22 -3.81
C SER A 8 -3.37 0.33 -4.02
N SER A 9 -3.27 1.45 -4.75
CA SER A 9 -2.00 2.07 -5.08
C SER A 9 -2.16 3.55 -5.42
N PHE A 10 -1.08 4.30 -5.29
CA PHE A 10 -0.97 5.67 -5.79
C PHE A 10 0.29 5.82 -6.66
N ASP A 11 0.29 6.80 -7.56
CA ASP A 11 1.47 7.17 -8.35
C ASP A 11 2.06 8.46 -7.80
N ARG A 12 3.36 8.45 -7.46
CA ARG A 12 4.07 9.64 -6.96
C ARG A 12 4.15 10.76 -8.00
N LYS A 13 3.96 10.45 -9.29
CA LYS A 13 3.91 11.47 -10.36
C LYS A 13 2.65 12.33 -10.30
N GLU A 14 1.60 11.85 -9.66
CA GLU A 14 0.34 12.58 -9.47
C GLU A 14 0.36 13.43 -8.18
N GLU A 15 1.45 13.39 -7.41
CA GLU A 15 1.58 14.10 -6.15
C GLU A 15 1.60 15.63 -6.40
N PRO A 16 0.69 16.41 -5.77
CA PRO A 16 0.70 17.86 -5.83
C PRO A 16 1.97 18.47 -5.21
N SER A 17 2.26 19.73 -5.55
CA SER A 17 3.27 20.49 -4.82
C SER A 17 2.84 20.73 -3.37
N GLU A 18 3.80 20.77 -2.45
CA GLU A 18 3.63 21.16 -1.04
C GLU A 18 2.76 20.23 -0.16
N VAL A 19 2.55 18.97 -0.56
CA VAL A 19 1.91 17.96 0.30
C VAL A 19 2.92 16.96 0.86
N LYS A 20 2.54 16.27 1.93
CA LYS A 20 3.30 15.13 2.44
C LYS A 20 2.89 13.86 1.68
N THR A 21 3.81 13.29 0.91
CA THR A 21 3.56 12.12 0.05
C THR A 21 2.84 10.96 0.74
N MET A 22 3.15 10.69 2.01
CA MET A 22 2.57 9.56 2.72
C MET A 22 1.12 9.82 3.15
N GLU A 23 0.78 11.04 3.54
CA GLU A 23 -0.59 11.41 3.89
C GLU A 23 -1.44 11.40 2.60
N TRP A 24 -1.01 12.16 1.58
CA TRP A 24 -1.70 12.26 0.30
C TRP A 24 -1.81 10.91 -0.43
N GLY A 25 -0.71 10.15 -0.54
CA GLY A 25 -0.70 8.89 -1.27
C GLY A 25 -1.58 7.82 -0.60
N THR A 26 -1.59 7.79 0.74
CA THR A 26 -2.46 6.88 1.50
C THR A 26 -3.93 7.26 1.31
N GLU A 27 -4.26 8.55 1.42
CA GLU A 27 -5.61 9.08 1.17
C GLU A 27 -6.09 8.74 -0.24
N LYS A 28 -5.28 9.03 -1.27
CA LYS A 28 -5.61 8.69 -2.66
C LYS A 28 -5.86 7.21 -2.89
N ALA A 29 -5.04 6.35 -2.29
CA ALA A 29 -5.23 4.92 -2.40
C ALA A 29 -6.51 4.44 -1.70
N ILE A 30 -6.87 5.03 -0.55
CA ILE A 30 -8.11 4.74 0.18
C ILE A 30 -9.35 5.22 -0.59
N GLU A 31 -9.33 6.46 -1.08
CA GLU A 31 -10.41 7.05 -1.88
C GLU A 31 -10.67 6.22 -3.14
N LYS A 32 -9.60 5.89 -3.87
CA LYS A 32 -9.68 5.07 -5.09
C LYS A 32 -10.27 3.69 -4.86
N PHE A 33 -10.03 3.11 -3.68
CA PHE A 33 -10.55 1.80 -3.32
C PHE A 33 -12.00 1.85 -2.76
N GLY A 34 -12.42 3.00 -2.23
CA GLY A 34 -13.71 3.16 -1.54
C GLY A 34 -13.71 2.66 -0.08
N GLY A 35 -12.52 2.58 0.53
CA GLY A 35 -12.32 2.08 1.89
C GLY A 35 -10.85 1.80 2.18
N VAL A 36 -10.51 1.40 3.41
CA VAL A 36 -9.12 1.05 3.76
C VAL A 36 -8.77 -0.33 3.18
N PRO A 37 -7.81 -0.42 2.25
CA PRO A 37 -7.36 -1.71 1.70
C PRO A 37 -6.41 -2.42 2.68
N ASP A 38 -6.15 -3.70 2.45
CA ASP A 38 -5.17 -4.48 3.23
C ASP A 38 -3.73 -4.12 2.81
N VAL A 39 -3.53 -3.69 1.56
CA VAL A 39 -2.22 -3.35 1.00
C VAL A 39 -2.30 -2.08 0.16
N ILE A 40 -1.33 -1.17 0.35
CA ILE A 40 -1.08 -0.01 -0.51
C ILE A 40 0.33 -0.10 -1.07
N TYR A 41 0.47 -0.07 -2.39
CA TYR A 41 1.79 -0.01 -3.03
C TYR A 41 2.00 1.25 -3.85
N ASP A 42 3.27 1.63 -4.01
CA ASP A 42 3.71 2.66 -4.96
C ASP A 42 4.90 2.14 -5.77
N ARG A 43 5.04 2.61 -7.02
CA ARG A 43 6.11 2.17 -7.93
C ARG A 43 7.42 2.94 -7.74
N GLY A 44 7.55 3.70 -6.65
CA GLY A 44 8.67 4.60 -6.44
C GLY A 44 8.57 5.85 -7.30
N GLY A 45 9.65 6.61 -7.33
CA GLY A 45 9.77 7.87 -8.05
C GLY A 45 11.23 8.28 -8.15
N ILE A 46 11.50 9.48 -8.66
CA ILE A 46 12.87 9.99 -8.75
C ILE A 46 13.47 10.07 -7.33
N GLY A 47 14.52 9.29 -7.08
CA GLY A 47 15.16 9.19 -5.77
C GLY A 47 14.34 8.48 -4.68
N LYS A 48 13.30 7.72 -5.05
CA LYS A 48 12.45 6.96 -4.11
C LYS A 48 12.25 5.53 -4.60
N GLU A 49 12.58 4.56 -3.75
CA GLU A 49 12.38 3.15 -4.06
C GLU A 49 10.89 2.76 -4.06
N PRO A 50 10.48 1.78 -4.89
CA PRO A 50 9.14 1.20 -4.84
C PRO A 50 8.86 0.56 -3.47
N MET A 51 7.61 0.63 -3.00
CA MET A 51 7.25 0.15 -1.67
C MET A 51 5.88 -0.51 -1.65
N ILE A 52 5.75 -1.56 -0.85
CA ILE A 52 4.49 -2.21 -0.48
C ILE A 52 4.26 -1.96 1.02
N ARG A 53 3.07 -1.48 1.38
CA ARG A 53 2.66 -1.22 2.76
C ARG A 53 1.48 -2.12 3.10
N ILE A 54 1.60 -2.92 4.16
CA ILE A 54 0.54 -3.79 4.67
C ILE A 54 -0.15 -3.07 5.83
N LEU A 55 -1.48 -3.05 5.81
CA LEU A 55 -2.33 -2.37 6.78
C LEU A 55 -3.14 -3.41 7.55
N GLY A 56 -3.40 -3.12 8.83
CA GLY A 56 -4.20 -3.98 9.70
C GLY A 56 -4.55 -3.23 10.98
N LYS A 57 -5.57 -3.71 11.71
CA LYS A 57 -5.97 -3.08 12.98
C LYS A 57 -5.03 -3.46 14.11
N LYS A 58 -4.31 -4.57 13.96
CA LYS A 58 -3.34 -5.11 14.93
C LYS A 58 -2.04 -5.49 14.22
N ALA A 59 -0.93 -5.38 14.93
CA ALA A 59 0.38 -5.79 14.43
C ALA A 59 0.43 -7.29 14.06
N THR A 60 -0.32 -8.14 14.77
CA THR A 60 -0.42 -9.58 14.48
C THR A 60 -1.09 -9.84 13.13
N GLU A 61 -2.16 -9.12 12.80
CA GLU A 61 -2.85 -9.23 11.49
C GLU A 61 -1.90 -8.87 10.34
N VAL A 62 -1.15 -7.77 10.50
CA VAL A 62 -0.15 -7.33 9.52
C VAL A 62 0.93 -8.40 9.31
N SER A 63 1.42 -8.98 10.41
CA SER A 63 2.46 -10.01 10.39
C SER A 63 1.97 -11.30 9.73
N GLU A 64 0.72 -11.70 9.97
CA GLU A 64 0.10 -12.86 9.34
C GLU A 64 -0.03 -12.69 7.82
N ILE A 65 -0.48 -11.51 7.36
CA ILE A 65 -0.56 -11.19 5.92
C ILE A 65 0.84 -11.26 5.29
N ALA A 66 1.86 -10.67 5.94
CA ALA A 66 3.23 -10.72 5.46
C ALA A 66 3.75 -12.16 5.32
N LEU A 67 3.46 -13.03 6.30
CA LEU A 67 3.81 -14.45 6.26
C LEU A 67 3.09 -15.20 5.13
N GLN A 68 1.80 -14.91 4.90
CA GLN A 68 1.05 -15.51 3.78
C GLN A 68 1.63 -15.12 2.43
N ILE A 69 2.03 -13.85 2.26
CA ILE A 69 2.70 -13.36 1.06
C ILE A 69 4.04 -14.10 0.86
N ALA A 70 4.87 -14.18 1.91
CA ALA A 70 6.16 -14.85 1.84
C ALA A 70 6.03 -16.34 1.44
N LYS A 71 5.08 -17.07 2.05
CA LYS A 71 4.79 -18.49 1.74
C LYS A 71 4.28 -18.74 0.32
N LYS A 72 3.75 -17.71 -0.36
CA LYS A 72 3.25 -17.82 -1.73
C LYS A 72 4.31 -17.50 -2.78
N ILE A 73 5.31 -16.71 -2.40
CA ILE A 73 6.41 -16.30 -3.28
C ILE A 73 7.62 -17.24 -3.14
N THR A 74 7.72 -17.95 -2.02
CA THR A 74 8.70 -19.03 -1.76
C THR A 74 8.08 -20.36 -2.11
#